data_AF-A0A7K0WCS5-F1
#
_entry.id   AF-A0A7K0WCS5-F1
#
_cell.length_a   1.000
_cell.length_b   1.000
_cell.length_c   1.000
_cell.angle_alpha   90.00
_cell.angle_beta   90.00
_cell.angle_gamma   90.00
#
_symmetry.space_group_name_H-M   'P 1'
#
loop_
_entity.id
_entity.type
_entity.pdbx_description
1 polymer ?
#
loop_
_entity_poly.entity_id
_entity_poly.type
_entity_poly.pdbx_seq_one_letter_code
_entity_poly.pdbx_strand_id
1 'polypeptide(L)'
;MKTIPLVKRSIALPLIGLTAVWSIMMFANWFSMVSQENYDSVFKPTIYIYLLGFAVGTFSALIAQGWAVKSLVLDENDALARAALRFTVLALVIGLAATTIFALTSFLSAFNSSSQNSDVFQRFIWTYLPILLATAVVVYVILRAFVFRGASASAEGEVKPKMSERQKALALGYAVPILSTAFAIILGLFIYDATRTNLDTWVWVLIIAIVGLGVIFGTRFAARARQARVEAPRPKTALAAGAATVNFVLSIVFGAVVSIMSFTMGASAIEKLRVYPNWVEGVNEQPMPTVSAPTIQWWVQDMAPAIVLLLLAAAGIYLSITERHRKQNAAVEA
;
A
#
# COMPACT_ATOMS: atom_id res chain seq x y z
N MET A 1 -0.50 32.77 -12.53
CA MET A 1 0.35 31.56 -12.38
C MET A 1 -0.28 30.43 -13.19
N LYS A 2 0.43 29.84 -14.15
CA LYS A 2 -0.11 28.72 -14.95
C LYS A 2 -0.25 27.49 -14.05
N THR A 3 -1.50 27.08 -13.78
CA THR A 3 -1.79 25.89 -12.99
C THR A 3 -1.28 24.64 -13.69
N ILE A 4 -0.52 23.78 -12.98
CA ILE A 4 -0.02 22.51 -13.52
C ILE A 4 -1.20 21.69 -14.11
N PRO A 5 -1.10 21.14 -15.34
CA PRO A 5 -2.16 20.33 -15.95
C PRO A 5 -2.59 19.14 -15.08
N LEU A 6 -3.89 18.80 -15.10
CA LEU A 6 -4.47 17.73 -14.27
C LEU A 6 -3.76 16.38 -14.47
N VAL A 7 -3.42 16.04 -15.72
CA VAL A 7 -2.70 14.79 -16.05
C VAL A 7 -1.36 14.72 -15.32
N LYS A 8 -0.59 15.80 -15.32
CA LYS A 8 0.73 15.84 -14.64
C LYS A 8 0.57 15.72 -13.12
N ARG A 9 -0.47 16.34 -12.53
CA ARG A 9 -0.78 16.17 -11.10
C ARG A 9 -1.14 14.74 -10.74
N SER A 10 -1.86 14.03 -11.62
CA SER A 10 -2.22 12.62 -11.41
C SER A 10 -1.01 11.69 -11.41
N ILE A 11 0.09 12.06 -12.08
CA ILE A 11 1.36 11.32 -12.02
C ILE A 11 2.17 11.72 -10.79
N ALA A 12 2.17 13.00 -10.41
CA ALA A 12 2.93 13.50 -9.26
C ALA A 12 2.38 13.00 -7.92
N LEU A 13 1.06 12.93 -7.74
CA LEU A 13 0.47 12.64 -6.43
C LEU A 13 0.84 11.26 -5.84
N PRO A 14 0.84 10.14 -6.59
CA PRO A 14 1.31 8.87 -6.06
C PRO A 14 2.79 8.88 -5.65
N LEU A 15 3.61 9.69 -6.33
CA LEU A 15 5.04 9.83 -6.01
C LEU A 15 5.24 10.67 -4.75
N ILE A 16 4.47 11.74 -4.59
CA ILE A 16 4.40 12.48 -3.32
C ILE A 16 3.90 11.55 -2.21
N GLY A 17 2.88 10.74 -2.49
CA GLY A 17 2.41 9.69 -1.59
C GLY A 17 3.51 8.72 -1.17
N LEU A 18 4.32 8.24 -2.11
CA LEU A 18 5.48 7.40 -1.84
C LEU A 18 6.48 8.09 -0.90
N THR A 19 6.77 9.37 -1.12
CA THR A 19 7.65 10.14 -0.22
C THR A 19 7.07 10.27 1.18
N ALA A 20 5.76 10.52 1.30
CA ALA A 20 5.08 10.59 2.59
C ALA A 20 5.09 9.23 3.31
N VAL A 21 4.84 8.12 2.58
CA VAL A 21 4.95 6.76 3.14
C VAL A 21 6.35 6.53 3.69
N TRP A 22 7.39 6.85 2.91
CA TRP A 22 8.77 6.70 3.34
C TRP A 22 9.04 7.47 4.63
N SER A 23 8.66 8.75 4.70
CA SER A 23 8.87 9.58 5.89
C SER A 23 8.12 9.05 7.11
N ILE A 24 6.86 8.63 6.94
CA ILE A 24 6.06 8.06 8.03
C ILE A 24 6.67 6.75 8.52
N MET A 25 7.18 5.90 7.61
CA MET A 25 7.84 4.65 8.00
C MET A 25 9.17 4.89 8.71
N MET A 26 9.98 5.86 8.27
CA MET A 26 11.21 6.23 8.99
C MET A 26 10.90 6.78 10.38
N PHE A 27 9.86 7.60 10.49
CA PHE A 27 9.37 8.07 11.77
C PHE A 27 8.87 6.93 12.65
N ALA A 28 8.12 5.98 12.11
CA ALA A 28 7.66 4.79 12.84
C ALA A 28 8.82 3.95 13.37
N ASN A 29 9.85 3.71 12.53
CA ASN A 29 11.07 3.00 12.94
C ASN A 29 11.77 3.73 14.10
N TRP A 30 11.94 5.04 13.97
CA TRP A 30 12.60 5.86 14.99
C TRP A 30 11.78 5.91 16.28
N PHE A 31 10.47 6.13 16.15
CA PHE A 31 9.55 6.19 17.28
C PHE A 31 9.59 4.88 18.05
N SER A 32 9.42 3.74 17.37
CA SER A 32 9.50 2.39 17.94
C SER A 32 10.78 2.19 18.78
N MET A 33 11.90 2.67 18.27
CA MET A 33 13.20 2.58 18.93
C MET A 33 13.29 3.48 20.18
N VAL A 34 12.76 4.70 20.13
CA VAL A 34 12.80 5.65 21.26
C VAL A 34 11.79 5.30 22.33
N SER A 35 10.59 4.85 21.94
CA SER A 35 9.53 4.48 22.88
C SER A 35 9.81 3.17 23.59
N GLN A 36 10.78 2.38 23.10
CA GLN A 36 11.13 1.04 23.60
C GLN A 36 9.86 0.25 23.95
N GLU A 37 8.90 0.24 23.01
CA GLU A 37 7.60 -0.39 23.23
C GLU A 37 7.81 -1.87 23.55
N ASN A 38 7.58 -2.23 24.81
CA ASN A 38 7.71 -3.59 25.31
C ASN A 38 6.34 -4.27 25.33
N TYR A 39 6.32 -5.56 25.63
CA TYR A 39 5.07 -6.32 25.69
C TYR A 39 4.11 -5.80 26.77
N ASP A 40 4.62 -5.23 27.86
CA ASP A 40 3.85 -4.63 28.95
C ASP A 40 3.43 -3.17 28.70
N SER A 41 3.84 -2.58 27.56
CA SER A 41 3.48 -1.19 27.25
C SER A 41 1.96 -1.07 27.08
N VAL A 42 1.35 -0.23 27.92
CA VAL A 42 -0.08 0.10 27.88
C VAL A 42 -0.47 0.77 26.55
N PHE A 43 0.48 1.38 25.83
CA PHE A 43 0.27 2.05 24.55
C PHE A 43 1.34 1.66 23.51
N LYS A 44 0.96 1.06 22.36
CA LYS A 44 1.81 0.72 21.20
C LYS A 44 1.44 1.50 19.92
N PRO A 45 1.66 2.83 19.88
CA PRO A 45 1.27 3.67 18.75
C PRO A 45 2.01 3.33 17.46
N THR A 46 3.18 2.70 17.52
CA THR A 46 3.99 2.35 16.34
C THR A 46 3.19 1.64 15.24
N ILE A 47 2.34 0.67 15.61
CA ILE A 47 1.53 -0.08 14.62
C ILE A 47 0.54 0.81 13.85
N TYR A 48 0.02 1.84 14.53
CA TYR A 48 -0.90 2.82 13.93
C TYR A 48 -0.18 3.83 13.04
N ILE A 49 1.07 4.17 13.36
CA ILE A 49 1.91 5.02 12.51
C ILE A 49 2.21 4.29 11.19
N TYR A 50 2.54 2.99 11.24
CA TYR A 50 2.71 2.20 10.01
C TYR A 50 1.42 2.13 9.18
N LEU A 51 0.29 1.85 9.83
CA LEU A 51 -1.02 1.84 9.17
C LEU A 51 -1.31 3.19 8.49
N LEU A 52 -1.02 4.31 9.17
CA LEU A 52 -1.18 5.64 8.60
C LEU A 52 -0.32 5.81 7.34
N GLY A 53 0.93 5.34 7.34
CA GLY A 53 1.81 5.37 6.17
C GLY A 53 1.21 4.63 4.97
N PHE A 54 0.76 3.40 5.17
CA PHE A 54 0.11 2.61 4.12
C PHE A 54 -1.20 3.22 3.63
N ALA A 55 -2.01 3.77 4.55
CA ALA A 55 -3.24 4.47 4.20
C ALA A 55 -2.95 5.70 3.34
N VAL A 56 -2.02 6.58 3.75
CA VAL A 56 -1.62 7.78 3.00
C VAL A 56 -1.16 7.42 1.59
N GLY A 57 -0.29 6.42 1.45
CA GLY A 57 0.15 5.94 0.14
C GLY A 57 -1.03 5.46 -0.73
N THR A 58 -1.90 4.62 -0.17
CA THR A 58 -3.03 4.05 -0.90
C THR A 58 -4.06 5.11 -1.30
N PHE A 59 -4.39 6.05 -0.40
CA PHE A 59 -5.32 7.14 -0.68
C PHE A 59 -4.75 8.15 -1.68
N SER A 60 -3.45 8.43 -1.63
CA SER A 60 -2.81 9.28 -2.64
C SER A 60 -2.96 8.70 -4.05
N ALA A 61 -2.76 7.39 -4.19
CA ALA A 61 -2.95 6.68 -5.46
C ALA A 61 -4.41 6.65 -5.90
N LEU A 62 -5.36 6.51 -4.97
CA LEU A 62 -6.79 6.54 -5.25
C LEU A 62 -7.24 7.91 -5.78
N ILE A 63 -6.82 9.00 -5.13
CA ILE A 63 -7.14 10.36 -5.56
C ILE A 63 -6.54 10.64 -6.93
N ALA A 64 -5.27 10.24 -7.12
CA ALA A 64 -4.57 10.38 -8.37
C ALA A 64 -5.25 9.61 -9.52
N GLN A 65 -5.71 8.39 -9.27
CA GLN A 65 -6.50 7.61 -10.21
C GLN A 65 -7.78 8.35 -10.62
N GLY A 66 -8.48 8.96 -9.66
CA GLY A 66 -9.65 9.79 -9.93
C GLY A 66 -9.33 10.97 -10.87
N TRP A 67 -8.19 11.63 -10.68
CA TRP A 67 -7.73 12.70 -11.58
C TRP A 67 -7.34 12.18 -12.97
N ALA A 68 -6.67 11.03 -13.04
CA ALA A 68 -6.29 10.41 -14.32
C ALA A 68 -7.53 10.01 -15.14
N VAL A 69 -8.56 9.45 -14.50
CA VAL A 69 -9.85 9.14 -15.15
C VAL A 69 -10.49 10.41 -15.69
N LYS A 70 -10.58 11.48 -14.86
CA LYS A 70 -11.13 12.77 -15.31
C LYS A 70 -10.38 13.32 -16.51
N SER A 71 -9.05 13.22 -16.53
CA SER A 71 -8.29 13.69 -17.67
C SER A 71 -8.50 12.88 -18.94
N LEU A 72 -8.72 11.57 -18.82
CA LEU A 72 -9.00 10.71 -19.97
C LEU A 72 -10.39 10.97 -20.56
N VAL A 73 -11.38 11.32 -19.73
CA VAL A 73 -12.73 11.72 -20.19
C VAL A 73 -12.67 13.06 -20.96
N LEU A 74 -11.76 13.97 -20.59
CA LEU A 74 -11.59 15.24 -21.29
C LEU A 74 -10.93 15.07 -22.66
N ASP A 75 -9.96 14.16 -22.79
CA ASP A 75 -9.31 13.83 -24.06
C ASP A 75 -8.95 12.33 -24.10
N GLU A 76 -9.82 11.53 -24.71
CA GLU A 76 -9.64 10.07 -24.80
C GLU A 76 -8.42 9.68 -25.66
N ASN A 77 -8.00 10.57 -26.55
CA ASN A 77 -6.88 10.38 -27.46
C ASN A 77 -5.54 10.77 -26.85
N ASP A 78 -5.52 11.47 -25.71
CA ASP A 78 -4.30 11.83 -25.02
C ASP A 78 -3.53 10.59 -24.52
N ALA A 79 -2.37 10.35 -25.13
CA ALA A 79 -1.50 9.26 -24.76
C ALA A 79 -0.95 9.43 -23.33
N LEU A 80 -0.72 10.66 -22.86
CA LEU A 80 -0.25 10.93 -21.51
C LEU A 80 -1.34 10.62 -20.47
N ALA A 81 -2.60 10.99 -20.72
CA ALA A 81 -3.73 10.64 -19.86
C ALA A 81 -3.90 9.12 -19.70
N ARG A 82 -3.76 8.35 -20.80
CA ARG A 82 -3.78 6.88 -20.74
C ARG A 82 -2.61 6.30 -19.94
N ALA A 83 -1.42 6.85 -20.10
CA ALA A 83 -0.24 6.43 -19.33
C ALA A 83 -0.41 6.73 -17.84
N ALA A 84 -0.90 7.93 -17.50
CA ALA A 84 -1.20 8.34 -16.14
C ALA A 84 -2.25 7.42 -15.48
N LEU A 85 -3.29 7.01 -16.20
CA LEU A 85 -4.27 6.06 -15.70
C LEU A 85 -3.64 4.69 -15.38
N ARG A 86 -2.78 4.16 -16.26
CA ARG A 86 -2.09 2.88 -16.01
C ARG A 86 -1.15 2.98 -14.81
N PHE A 87 -0.41 4.08 -14.71
CA PHE A 87 0.51 4.33 -13.60
C PHE A 87 -0.24 4.42 -12.27
N THR A 88 -1.33 5.19 -12.20
CA THR A 88 -2.12 5.34 -10.97
C THR A 88 -2.81 4.04 -10.56
N VAL A 89 -3.29 3.23 -11.52
CA VAL A 89 -3.78 1.88 -11.24
C VAL A 89 -2.68 0.99 -10.65
N LEU A 90 -1.47 1.03 -11.21
CA LEU A 90 -0.33 0.27 -10.69
C LEU A 90 0.00 0.70 -9.25
N ALA A 91 0.14 2.01 -9.01
CA ALA A 91 0.42 2.54 -7.68
C ALA A 91 -0.66 2.16 -6.66
N LEU A 92 -1.93 2.19 -7.08
CA LEU A 92 -3.05 1.78 -6.25
C LEU A 92 -2.98 0.29 -5.87
N VAL A 93 -2.68 -0.58 -6.84
CA VAL A 93 -2.52 -2.02 -6.60
C VAL A 93 -1.36 -2.29 -5.65
N ILE A 94 -0.24 -1.58 -5.80
CA ILE A 94 0.90 -1.69 -4.88
C ILE A 94 0.52 -1.25 -3.46
N GLY A 95 -0.20 -0.13 -3.31
CA GLY A 95 -0.69 0.33 -2.00
C GLY A 95 -1.65 -0.66 -1.32
N LEU A 96 -2.58 -1.22 -2.09
CA LEU A 96 -3.49 -2.28 -1.61
C LEU A 96 -2.73 -3.53 -1.18
N ALA A 97 -1.75 -3.96 -1.96
CA ALA A 97 -0.92 -5.12 -1.63
C ALA A 97 -0.11 -4.87 -0.35
N ALA A 98 0.55 -3.72 -0.24
CA ALA A 98 1.33 -3.35 0.95
C ALA A 98 0.45 -3.29 2.22
N THR A 99 -0.74 -2.67 2.14
CA THR A 99 -1.68 -2.60 3.25
C THR A 99 -2.19 -4.00 3.66
N THR A 100 -2.40 -4.88 2.68
CA THR A 100 -2.81 -6.27 2.94
C THR A 100 -1.69 -7.07 3.61
N ILE A 101 -0.45 -6.93 3.14
CA ILE A 101 0.72 -7.56 3.76
C ILE A 101 0.86 -7.08 5.20
N PHE A 102 0.72 -5.78 5.46
CA PHE A 102 0.74 -5.23 6.81
C PHE A 102 -0.29 -5.91 7.74
N ALA A 103 -1.54 -6.08 7.30
CA ALA A 103 -2.57 -6.73 8.09
C ALA A 103 -2.21 -8.20 8.39
N LEU A 104 -1.68 -8.93 7.40
CA LEU A 104 -1.24 -10.32 7.57
C LEU A 104 -0.02 -10.44 8.49
N THR A 105 0.97 -9.56 8.35
CA THR A 105 2.15 -9.53 9.22
C THR A 105 1.76 -9.19 10.66
N SER A 106 0.83 -8.25 10.86
CA SER A 106 0.31 -7.90 12.19
C SER A 106 -0.38 -9.10 12.85
N PHE A 107 -1.18 -9.84 12.09
CA PHE A 107 -1.81 -11.08 12.55
C PHE A 107 -0.78 -12.16 12.89
N LEU A 108 0.14 -12.45 11.98
CA LEU A 108 1.18 -13.48 12.18
C LEU A 108 2.04 -13.17 13.40
N SER A 109 2.42 -11.89 13.58
CA SER A 109 3.16 -11.44 14.75
C SER A 109 2.34 -11.64 16.02
N ALA A 110 1.07 -11.26 16.03
CA ALA A 110 0.22 -11.45 17.20
C ALA A 110 0.08 -12.93 17.55
N PHE A 111 -0.22 -13.79 16.57
CA PHE A 111 -0.40 -15.23 16.75
C PHE A 111 0.85 -15.89 17.35
N ASN A 112 2.04 -15.57 16.82
CA ASN A 112 3.30 -16.17 17.28
C ASN A 112 3.78 -15.65 18.64
N SER A 113 3.32 -14.47 19.09
CA SER A 113 3.74 -13.83 20.35
C SER A 113 2.80 -14.11 21.54
N SER A 114 1.80 -14.98 21.38
CA SER A 114 0.56 -15.00 22.20
C SER A 114 0.65 -15.55 23.64
N SER A 115 1.83 -15.76 24.22
CA SER A 115 1.93 -16.44 25.52
C SER A 115 1.84 -15.58 26.78
N GLN A 116 1.65 -14.25 26.75
CA GLN A 116 1.95 -13.43 27.96
C GLN A 116 0.93 -12.37 28.44
N ASN A 117 0.05 -11.79 27.62
CA ASN A 117 -0.87 -10.73 28.09
C ASN A 117 -2.32 -11.21 28.30
N SER A 118 -2.86 -11.02 29.50
CA SER A 118 -4.21 -11.45 29.92
C SER A 118 -5.33 -10.42 29.66
N ASP A 119 -5.02 -9.16 29.35
CA ASP A 119 -6.03 -8.11 29.14
C ASP A 119 -6.62 -8.11 27.72
N VAL A 120 -7.93 -8.36 27.65
CA VAL A 120 -8.73 -8.43 26.42
C VAL A 120 -8.84 -7.06 25.73
N PHE A 121 -8.96 -5.98 26.50
CA PHE A 121 -9.12 -4.64 25.94
C PHE A 121 -7.81 -4.19 25.25
N GLN A 122 -6.69 -4.44 25.93
CA GLN A 122 -5.36 -4.20 25.40
C GLN A 122 -5.14 -4.99 24.09
N ARG A 123 -5.52 -6.28 24.04
CA ARG A 123 -5.45 -7.09 22.81
C ARG A 123 -6.30 -6.52 21.67
N PHE A 124 -7.49 -6.00 21.97
CA PHE A 124 -8.33 -5.37 20.96
C PHE A 124 -7.66 -4.15 20.32
N ILE A 125 -7.10 -3.26 21.15
CA ILE A 125 -6.43 -2.07 20.64
C ILE A 125 -5.15 -2.44 19.88
N TRP A 126 -4.33 -3.39 20.33
CA TRP A 126 -3.02 -3.61 19.68
C TRP A 126 -3.07 -4.54 18.49
N THR A 127 -4.03 -5.44 18.45
CA THR A 127 -4.06 -6.50 17.43
C THR A 127 -5.29 -6.38 16.55
N TYR A 128 -6.49 -6.41 17.14
CA TYR A 128 -7.73 -6.48 16.35
C TYR A 128 -8.01 -5.18 15.59
N LEU A 129 -7.87 -4.02 16.25
CA LEU A 129 -8.23 -2.73 15.68
C LEU A 129 -7.36 -2.34 14.47
N PRO A 130 -6.01 -2.47 14.48
CA PRO A 130 -5.19 -2.19 13.29
C PRO A 130 -5.53 -3.07 12.09
N ILE A 131 -5.82 -4.37 12.32
CA ILE A 131 -6.21 -5.31 11.26
C ILE A 131 -7.56 -4.91 10.65
N LEU A 132 -8.54 -4.55 11.50
CA LEU A 132 -9.85 -4.09 11.07
C LEU A 132 -9.75 -2.79 10.25
N LEU A 133 -8.96 -1.83 10.71
CA LEU A 133 -8.75 -0.57 10.01
C LEU A 133 -8.02 -0.78 8.68
N ALA A 134 -6.98 -1.61 8.62
CA ALA A 134 -6.30 -1.95 7.38
C ALA A 134 -7.26 -2.60 6.36
N THR A 135 -8.08 -3.54 6.83
CA THR A 135 -9.12 -4.19 6.02
C THR A 135 -10.13 -3.17 5.50
N ALA A 136 -10.59 -2.25 6.36
CA ALA A 136 -11.52 -1.19 5.99
C ALA A 136 -10.92 -0.28 4.91
N VAL A 137 -9.64 0.10 5.01
CA VAL A 137 -8.92 0.84 3.97
C VAL A 137 -8.94 0.09 2.65
N VAL A 138 -8.53 -1.18 2.65
CA VAL A 138 -8.47 -2.02 1.43
C VAL A 138 -9.84 -2.14 0.78
N VAL A 139 -10.87 -2.49 1.54
CA VAL A 139 -12.24 -2.65 1.03
C VAL A 139 -12.77 -1.33 0.48
N TYR A 140 -12.65 -0.23 1.24
CA TYR A 140 -13.10 1.09 0.80
C TYR A 140 -12.44 1.51 -0.52
N VAL A 141 -11.11 1.37 -0.60
CA VAL A 141 -10.33 1.77 -1.78
C VAL A 141 -10.73 0.94 -2.99
N ILE A 142 -10.87 -0.38 -2.86
CA ILE A 142 -11.26 -1.24 -3.99
C ILE A 142 -12.67 -0.89 -4.49
N LEU A 143 -13.63 -0.73 -3.58
CA LEU A 143 -14.99 -0.35 -3.95
C LEU A 143 -15.00 1.01 -4.66
N ARG A 144 -14.30 2.01 -4.12
CA ARG A 144 -14.24 3.35 -4.72
C ARG A 144 -13.53 3.37 -6.07
N ALA A 145 -12.39 2.67 -6.19
CA ALA A 145 -11.56 2.67 -7.39
C ALA A 145 -12.15 1.87 -8.55
N PHE A 146 -12.78 0.73 -8.27
CA PHE A 146 -13.14 -0.25 -9.30
C PHE A 146 -14.65 -0.43 -9.47
N VAL A 147 -15.44 -0.28 -8.40
CA VAL A 147 -16.89 -0.48 -8.46
C VAL A 147 -17.63 0.83 -8.76
N PHE A 148 -17.31 1.89 -8.02
CA PHE A 148 -18.00 3.18 -8.13
C PHE A 148 -17.38 4.14 -9.16
N ARG A 149 -16.36 3.70 -9.90
CA ARG A 149 -15.62 4.51 -10.88
C ARG A 149 -16.49 5.22 -11.93
N GLY A 150 -17.67 4.67 -12.25
CA GLY A 150 -18.61 5.25 -13.23
C GLY A 150 -19.91 5.81 -12.65
N ALA A 151 -20.10 5.77 -11.31
CA ALA A 151 -21.34 6.25 -10.68
C ALA A 151 -21.33 7.76 -10.40
N SER A 152 -20.21 8.45 -10.65
CA SER A 152 -20.06 9.87 -10.42
C SER A 152 -20.46 10.69 -11.65
N ALA A 153 -21.76 10.72 -11.93
CA ALA A 153 -22.41 11.74 -12.76
C ALA A 153 -23.94 11.84 -12.47
N SER A 154 -24.38 11.65 -11.22
CA SER A 154 -25.72 12.12 -10.83
C SER A 154 -25.59 13.51 -10.26
N ALA A 155 -26.22 14.49 -10.91
CA ALA A 155 -26.32 15.85 -10.43
C ALA A 155 -27.00 15.89 -9.04
N GLU A 156 -26.64 16.86 -8.21
CA GLU A 156 -27.28 17.08 -6.91
C GLU A 156 -28.80 17.20 -7.09
N GLY A 157 -29.55 16.26 -6.51
CA GLY A 157 -31.02 16.21 -6.57
C GLY A 157 -31.61 14.96 -7.21
N GLU A 158 -30.84 14.16 -7.97
CA GLU A 158 -31.35 12.90 -8.52
C GLU A 158 -31.26 11.75 -7.52
N VAL A 159 -32.29 10.89 -7.50
CA VAL A 159 -32.32 9.65 -6.71
C VAL A 159 -31.07 8.84 -7.04
N LYS A 160 -30.20 8.62 -6.04
CA LYS A 160 -28.97 7.83 -6.22
C LYS A 160 -29.29 6.56 -7.01
N PRO A 161 -28.73 6.38 -8.23
CA PRO A 161 -29.10 5.26 -9.06
C PRO A 161 -28.82 3.96 -8.32
N LYS A 162 -29.83 3.07 -8.22
CA LYS A 162 -29.66 1.75 -7.60
C LYS A 162 -28.51 1.04 -8.28
N MET A 163 -27.55 0.55 -7.49
CA MET A 163 -26.36 -0.15 -7.98
C MET A 163 -26.75 -1.28 -8.94
N SER A 164 -26.18 -1.27 -10.15
CA SER A 164 -26.51 -2.30 -11.15
C SER A 164 -26.12 -3.69 -10.64
N GLU A 165 -26.79 -4.75 -11.12
CA GLU A 165 -26.43 -6.13 -10.75
C GLU A 165 -24.97 -6.44 -11.04
N ARG A 166 -24.42 -5.83 -12.10
CA ARG A 166 -23.00 -5.91 -12.44
C ARG A 166 -22.11 -5.26 -11.38
N GLN A 167 -22.44 -4.05 -10.94
CA GLN A 167 -21.68 -3.39 -9.87
C GLN A 167 -21.78 -4.17 -8.57
N LYS A 168 -22.95 -4.74 -8.25
CA LYS A 168 -23.15 -5.64 -7.10
C LYS A 168 -22.25 -6.87 -7.19
N ALA A 169 -22.25 -7.57 -8.32
CA ALA A 169 -21.39 -8.73 -8.53
C ALA A 169 -19.89 -8.36 -8.47
N LEU A 170 -19.50 -7.20 -9.00
CA LEU A 170 -18.11 -6.73 -8.95
C LEU A 170 -17.69 -6.37 -7.51
N ALA A 171 -18.55 -5.66 -6.77
CA ALA A 171 -18.31 -5.33 -5.37
C ALA A 171 -18.14 -6.58 -4.52
N LEU A 172 -19.04 -7.55 -4.68
CA LEU A 172 -18.97 -8.82 -3.96
C LEU A 172 -17.74 -9.65 -4.38
N GLY A 173 -17.40 -9.67 -5.67
CA GLY A 173 -16.24 -10.39 -6.18
C GLY A 173 -14.91 -9.90 -5.59
N TYR A 174 -14.79 -8.60 -5.34
CA TYR A 174 -13.62 -8.03 -4.69
C TYR A 174 -13.67 -8.09 -3.16
N ALA A 175 -14.80 -7.78 -2.54
CA ALA A 175 -14.88 -7.61 -1.09
C ALA A 175 -14.97 -8.94 -0.33
N VAL A 176 -15.68 -9.94 -0.87
CA VAL A 176 -15.96 -11.21 -0.14
C VAL A 176 -14.69 -11.94 0.28
N PRO A 177 -13.67 -12.17 -0.57
CA PRO A 177 -12.43 -12.82 -0.13
C PRO A 177 -11.74 -12.06 0.99
N ILE A 178 -11.70 -10.72 0.90
CA ILE A 178 -10.99 -9.86 1.84
C ILE A 178 -11.67 -9.86 3.21
N LEU A 179 -13.00 -9.67 3.21
CA LEU A 179 -13.80 -9.72 4.44
C LEU A 179 -13.78 -11.11 5.08
N SER A 180 -13.80 -12.17 4.28
CA SER A 180 -13.67 -13.55 4.77
C SER A 180 -12.33 -13.78 5.45
N THR A 181 -11.22 -13.29 4.87
CA THR A 181 -9.90 -13.39 5.47
C THR A 181 -9.79 -12.59 6.77
N ALA A 182 -10.29 -11.36 6.80
CA ALA A 182 -10.29 -10.56 8.02
C ALA A 182 -11.12 -11.22 9.13
N PHE A 183 -12.32 -11.73 8.80
CA PHE A 183 -13.16 -12.47 9.73
C PHE A 183 -12.47 -13.73 10.25
N ALA A 184 -11.88 -14.53 9.36
CA ALA A 184 -11.17 -15.75 9.72
C ALA A 184 -10.01 -15.48 10.68
N ILE A 185 -9.21 -14.44 10.40
CA ILE A 185 -8.08 -14.02 11.23
C ILE A 185 -8.53 -13.62 12.63
N ILE A 186 -9.57 -12.78 12.74
CA ILE A 186 -10.09 -12.31 14.03
C ILE A 186 -10.68 -13.48 14.83
N LEU A 187 -11.47 -14.32 14.17
CA LEU A 187 -12.06 -15.51 14.79
C LEU A 187 -10.98 -16.48 15.27
N GLY A 188 -9.94 -16.71 14.47
CA GLY A 188 -8.83 -17.60 14.81
C GLY A 188 -8.06 -17.12 16.03
N LEU A 189 -7.70 -15.85 16.08
CA LEU A 189 -7.09 -15.24 17.28
C LEU A 189 -8.01 -15.33 18.50
N PHE A 190 -9.32 -15.05 18.34
CA PHE A 190 -10.26 -15.13 19.46
C PHE A 190 -10.39 -16.56 20.02
N ILE A 191 -10.47 -17.58 19.17
CA ILE A 191 -10.54 -18.99 19.60
C ILE A 191 -9.24 -19.40 20.30
N TYR A 192 -8.09 -19.00 19.75
CA TYR A 192 -6.80 -19.23 20.37
C TYR A 192 -6.74 -18.63 21.78
N ASP A 193 -7.15 -17.37 21.91
CA ASP A 193 -7.17 -16.60 23.15
C ASP A 193 -8.07 -17.22 24.22
N ALA A 194 -9.27 -17.69 23.81
CA ALA A 194 -10.25 -18.29 24.69
C ALA A 194 -9.83 -19.68 25.18
N THR A 195 -9.14 -20.46 24.34
CA THR A 195 -8.81 -21.85 24.66
C THR A 195 -7.46 -21.97 25.37
N ARG A 196 -6.47 -21.11 25.08
CA ARG A 196 -5.08 -21.19 25.63
C ARG A 196 -4.48 -22.60 25.57
N THR A 197 -4.89 -23.41 24.60
CA THR A 197 -4.45 -24.81 24.43
C THR A 197 -3.54 -24.93 23.21
N ASN A 198 -2.76 -26.01 23.11
CA ASN A 198 -1.88 -26.33 21.96
C ASN A 198 -2.66 -26.67 20.66
N LEU A 199 -3.86 -26.13 20.45
CA LEU A 199 -4.69 -26.35 19.26
C LEU A 199 -4.32 -25.40 18.10
N ASP A 200 -3.19 -24.72 18.19
CA ASP A 200 -2.63 -23.76 17.22
C ASP A 200 -2.79 -24.25 15.77
N THR A 201 -2.40 -25.51 15.52
CA THR A 201 -2.48 -26.13 14.19
C THR A 201 -3.91 -26.25 13.69
N TRP A 202 -4.87 -26.59 14.56
CA TRP A 202 -6.29 -26.69 14.20
C TRP A 202 -6.94 -25.32 13.99
N VAL A 203 -6.50 -24.30 14.74
CA VAL A 203 -6.92 -22.91 14.50
C VAL A 203 -6.49 -22.48 13.09
N TRP A 204 -5.27 -22.81 12.66
CA TRP A 204 -4.82 -22.56 11.28
C TRP A 204 -5.68 -23.26 10.23
N VAL A 205 -6.04 -24.52 10.45
CA VAL A 205 -6.92 -25.27 9.54
C VAL A 205 -8.28 -24.57 9.41
N LEU A 206 -8.87 -24.12 10.52
CA LEU A 206 -10.13 -23.37 10.53
C LEU A 206 -10.02 -22.06 9.74
N ILE A 207 -8.96 -21.28 9.97
CA ILE A 207 -8.71 -20.02 9.26
C ILE A 207 -8.63 -20.27 7.75
N ILE A 208 -7.81 -21.23 7.32
CA ILE A 208 -7.60 -21.54 5.90
C ILE A 208 -8.89 -22.04 5.26
N ALA A 209 -9.71 -22.82 5.97
CA ALA A 209 -11.00 -23.27 5.47
C ALA A 209 -11.95 -22.09 5.19
N ILE A 210 -12.07 -21.13 6.11
CA ILE A 210 -12.90 -19.93 5.94
C ILE A 210 -12.36 -19.04 4.81
N VAL A 211 -11.05 -18.83 4.74
CA VAL A 211 -10.40 -18.09 3.64
C VAL A 211 -10.69 -18.76 2.30
N GLY A 212 -10.52 -20.09 2.22
CA GLY A 212 -10.76 -20.88 1.01
C GLY A 212 -12.20 -20.74 0.52
N LEU A 213 -13.18 -20.82 1.41
CA LEU A 213 -14.59 -20.57 1.08
C LEU A 213 -14.79 -19.13 0.56
N GLY A 214 -14.22 -18.13 1.22
CA GLY A 214 -14.28 -16.73 0.78
C GLY A 214 -13.72 -16.52 -0.63
N VAL A 215 -12.58 -17.15 -0.94
CA VAL A 215 -11.98 -17.12 -2.28
C VAL A 215 -12.89 -17.79 -3.32
N ILE A 216 -13.48 -18.94 -3.00
CA ILE A 216 -14.42 -19.64 -3.90
C ILE A 216 -15.65 -18.75 -4.18
N PHE A 217 -16.26 -18.14 -3.16
CA PHE A 217 -17.39 -17.25 -3.38
C PHE A 217 -17.01 -16.00 -4.17
N GLY A 218 -15.88 -15.36 -3.85
CA GLY A 218 -15.38 -14.19 -4.59
C GLY A 218 -15.09 -14.49 -6.06
N THR A 219 -14.48 -15.64 -6.36
CA THR A 219 -14.23 -16.06 -7.76
C THR A 219 -15.53 -16.30 -8.52
N ARG A 220 -16.57 -16.87 -7.89
CA ARG A 220 -17.90 -17.02 -8.50
C ARG A 220 -18.55 -15.67 -8.80
N PHE A 221 -18.49 -14.70 -7.88
CA PHE A 221 -19.02 -13.35 -8.12
C PHE A 221 -18.23 -12.61 -9.22
N ALA A 222 -16.90 -12.74 -9.23
CA ALA A 222 -16.05 -12.16 -10.27
C ALA A 222 -16.33 -12.75 -11.67
N ALA A 223 -16.61 -14.06 -11.75
CA ALA A 223 -17.00 -14.72 -13.00
C ALA A 223 -18.32 -14.17 -13.56
N ARG A 224 -19.33 -13.97 -12.69
CA ARG A 224 -20.62 -13.33 -13.07
C ARG A 224 -20.42 -11.91 -13.62
N ALA A 225 -19.46 -11.15 -13.08
CA ALA A 225 -19.13 -9.82 -13.57
C ALA A 225 -18.39 -9.81 -14.93
N ARG A 226 -17.65 -10.88 -15.27
CA ARG A 226 -16.86 -11.00 -16.52
C ARG A 226 -17.65 -11.49 -17.72
N GLN A 227 -18.66 -12.34 -17.52
CA GLN A 227 -19.50 -12.89 -18.60
C GLN A 227 -20.24 -11.80 -19.41
N ALA A 228 -20.26 -10.55 -18.92
CA ALA A 228 -20.81 -9.37 -19.60
C ALA A 228 -19.77 -8.55 -20.42
N ARG A 229 -18.62 -9.11 -20.81
CA ARG A 229 -17.66 -8.49 -21.73
C ARG A 229 -17.23 -9.47 -22.84
N VAL A 230 -17.66 -9.18 -24.07
CA VAL A 230 -16.99 -9.65 -25.29
C VAL A 230 -16.30 -8.41 -25.88
N GLU A 231 -15.04 -8.18 -25.53
CA GLU A 231 -14.21 -7.19 -26.22
C GLU A 231 -13.19 -7.94 -27.06
N ALA A 232 -13.19 -7.69 -28.37
CA ALA A 232 -12.27 -8.32 -29.31
C ALA A 232 -10.80 -7.98 -28.95
N PRO A 233 -9.86 -8.93 -29.10
CA PRO A 233 -8.45 -8.70 -28.83
C PRO A 233 -7.92 -7.57 -29.71
N ARG A 234 -7.39 -6.50 -29.11
CA ARG A 234 -6.79 -5.41 -29.88
C ARG A 234 -5.50 -5.88 -30.57
N PRO A 235 -5.29 -5.55 -31.85
CA PRO A 235 -4.10 -5.95 -32.59
C PRO A 235 -2.84 -5.31 -32.00
N LYS A 236 -1.77 -6.10 -31.84
CA LYS A 236 -0.47 -5.65 -31.35
C LYS A 236 0.41 -5.27 -32.55
N THR A 237 0.74 -3.99 -32.71
CA THR A 237 1.75 -3.53 -33.68
C THR A 237 3.13 -3.56 -33.04
N ALA A 238 4.00 -4.48 -33.48
CA ALA A 238 5.18 -4.90 -32.72
C ALA A 238 6.53 -4.28 -33.14
N LEU A 239 6.70 -3.65 -34.31
CA LEU A 239 8.06 -3.49 -34.86
C LEU A 239 8.77 -2.14 -34.59
N ALA A 240 8.09 -1.00 -34.45
CA ALA A 240 8.76 0.29 -34.16
C ALA A 240 8.87 0.60 -32.65
N ALA A 241 8.34 -0.28 -31.79
CA ALA A 241 8.17 -0.06 -30.36
C ALA A 241 9.29 -0.66 -29.47
N GLY A 242 10.28 -1.35 -30.04
CA GLY A 242 11.28 -2.13 -29.28
C GLY A 242 12.07 -1.29 -28.27
N ALA A 243 12.81 -0.27 -28.75
CA ALA A 243 13.64 0.58 -27.90
C ALA A 243 12.83 1.38 -26.86
N ALA A 244 11.67 1.90 -27.26
CA ALA A 244 10.77 2.64 -26.36
C ALA A 244 10.15 1.73 -25.28
N THR A 245 9.91 0.46 -25.59
CA THR A 245 9.40 -0.53 -24.62
C THR A 245 10.50 -0.96 -23.65
N VAL A 246 11.72 -1.16 -24.13
CA VAL A 246 12.88 -1.51 -23.28
C VAL A 246 13.18 -0.38 -22.29
N ASN A 247 13.28 0.87 -22.75
CA ASN A 247 13.52 2.02 -21.86
C ASN A 247 12.39 2.20 -20.84
N PHE A 248 11.14 1.88 -21.23
CA PHE A 248 10.01 1.90 -20.31
C PHE A 248 10.13 0.84 -19.21
N VAL A 249 10.41 -0.42 -19.58
CA VAL A 249 10.62 -1.49 -18.59
C VAL A 249 11.78 -1.15 -17.68
N LEU A 250 12.90 -0.66 -18.23
CA LEU A 250 14.06 -0.25 -17.45
C LEU A 250 13.72 0.88 -16.46
N SER A 251 12.93 1.87 -16.87
CA SER A 251 12.49 2.95 -15.97
C SER A 251 11.61 2.47 -14.82
N ILE A 252 10.76 1.46 -15.06
CA ILE A 252 9.94 0.82 -14.02
C ILE A 252 10.81 0.05 -13.05
N VAL A 253 11.73 -0.79 -13.58
CA VAL A 253 12.63 -1.60 -12.76
C VAL A 253 13.54 -0.70 -11.93
N PHE A 254 14.13 0.34 -12.54
CA PHE A 254 14.90 1.36 -11.86
C PHE A 254 14.09 2.00 -10.73
N GLY A 255 12.90 2.54 -11.03
CA GLY A 255 12.06 3.19 -10.04
C GLY A 255 11.68 2.28 -8.87
N ALA A 256 11.33 1.03 -9.14
CA ALA A 256 10.98 0.04 -8.12
C ALA A 256 12.18 -0.35 -7.25
N VAL A 257 13.30 -0.74 -7.86
CA VAL A 257 14.51 -1.18 -7.15
C VAL A 257 15.08 -0.03 -6.31
N VAL A 258 15.21 1.16 -6.88
CA VAL A 258 15.74 2.32 -6.17
C VAL A 258 14.83 2.76 -5.03
N SER A 259 13.51 2.66 -5.20
CA SER A 259 12.57 2.91 -4.10
C SER A 259 12.79 1.90 -2.96
N ILE A 260 12.85 0.60 -3.26
CA ILE A 260 13.11 -0.44 -2.25
C ILE A 260 14.43 -0.18 -1.51
N MET A 261 15.51 0.13 -2.24
CA MET A 261 16.80 0.48 -1.66
C MET A 261 16.71 1.69 -0.73
N SER A 262 15.96 2.72 -1.11
CA SER A 262 15.73 3.88 -0.27
C SER A 262 15.03 3.52 1.06
N PHE A 263 14.01 2.65 1.01
CA PHE A 263 13.34 2.19 2.24
C PHE A 263 14.27 1.37 3.14
N THR A 264 15.02 0.42 2.56
CA THR A 264 15.92 -0.44 3.34
C THR A 264 17.09 0.35 3.92
N MET A 265 17.70 1.24 3.14
CA MET A 265 18.79 2.11 3.62
C MET A 265 18.32 3.09 4.68
N GLY A 266 17.12 3.69 4.51
CA GLY A 266 16.55 4.56 5.53
C GLY A 266 16.31 3.82 6.84
N ALA A 267 15.72 2.62 6.79
CA ALA A 267 15.49 1.80 7.98
C ALA A 267 16.81 1.41 8.65
N SER A 268 17.82 1.03 7.86
CA SER A 268 19.17 0.73 8.34
C SER A 268 19.82 1.95 9.01
N ALA A 269 19.68 3.14 8.44
CA ALA A 269 20.18 4.37 9.03
C ALA A 269 19.53 4.67 10.39
N ILE A 270 18.22 4.50 10.52
CA ILE A 270 17.55 4.64 11.82
C ILE A 270 18.08 3.63 12.83
N GLU A 271 18.26 2.36 12.43
CA GLU A 271 18.76 1.33 13.35
C GLU A 271 20.19 1.60 13.83
N LYS A 272 21.04 2.28 13.03
CA LYS A 272 22.38 2.71 13.46
C LYS A 272 22.37 3.70 14.63
N LEU A 273 21.25 4.38 14.90
CA LEU A 273 21.13 5.23 16.08
C LEU A 273 21.02 4.42 17.37
N ARG A 274 20.71 3.12 17.28
CA ARG A 274 20.64 2.23 18.44
C ARG A 274 22.04 1.81 18.87
N VAL A 275 22.35 2.08 20.14
CA VAL A 275 23.61 1.71 20.77
C VAL A 275 23.36 0.47 21.63
N TYR A 276 23.92 -0.66 21.20
CA TYR A 276 23.91 -1.90 21.96
C TYR A 276 25.08 -1.88 22.97
N PRO A 277 24.81 -2.07 24.26
CA PRO A 277 25.88 -2.14 25.26
C PRO A 277 26.69 -3.42 25.07
N ASN A 278 27.97 -3.37 25.43
CA ASN A 278 28.84 -4.54 25.41
C ASN A 278 28.33 -5.57 26.41
N TRP A 279 28.31 -6.83 26.00
CA TRP A 279 27.99 -7.93 26.89
C TRP A 279 29.03 -8.00 28.01
N VAL A 280 28.58 -7.97 29.26
CA VAL A 280 29.46 -8.10 30.44
C VAL A 280 29.23 -9.48 31.06
N GLU A 281 30.30 -10.28 31.13
CA GLU A 281 30.29 -11.61 31.74
C GLU A 281 30.06 -11.49 33.26
N GLY A 282 29.14 -12.29 33.80
CA GLY A 282 28.86 -12.33 35.24
C GLY A 282 27.84 -11.33 35.76
N VAL A 283 27.19 -10.55 34.90
CA VAL A 283 26.08 -9.64 35.28
C VAL A 283 24.74 -10.28 34.89
N ASN A 284 23.83 -10.41 35.87
CA ASN A 284 22.53 -11.07 35.68
C ASN A 284 21.58 -10.31 34.74
N GLU A 285 21.76 -9.00 34.58
CA GLU A 285 20.96 -8.15 33.72
C GLU A 285 21.87 -7.38 32.76
N GLN A 286 21.71 -7.63 31.47
CA GLN A 286 22.42 -6.87 30.44
C GLN A 286 21.76 -5.49 30.31
N PRO A 287 22.55 -4.41 30.09
CA PRO A 287 21.97 -3.08 29.97
C PRO A 287 21.06 -3.03 28.73
N MET A 288 19.94 -2.28 28.80
CA MET A 288 19.06 -2.12 27.66
C MET A 288 19.74 -1.24 26.58
N PRO A 289 19.46 -1.47 25.28
CA PRO A 289 19.96 -0.60 24.22
C PRO A 289 19.53 0.85 24.46
N THR A 290 20.42 1.79 24.17
CA THR A 290 20.13 3.22 24.26
C THR A 290 20.07 3.85 22.87
N VAL A 291 19.43 5.02 22.76
CA VAL A 291 19.30 5.73 21.49
C VAL A 291 20.25 6.92 21.47
N SER A 292 21.17 6.92 20.52
CA SER A 292 22.06 8.05 20.28
C SER A 292 21.34 9.19 19.55
N ALA A 293 21.74 10.43 19.84
CA ALA A 293 21.21 11.60 19.14
C ALA A 293 21.73 11.62 17.68
N PRO A 294 20.89 12.00 16.69
CA PRO A 294 21.31 12.13 15.31
C PRO A 294 22.42 13.16 15.15
N THR A 295 23.59 12.75 14.65
CA THR A 295 24.71 13.65 14.34
C THR A 295 24.64 14.13 12.89
N ILE A 296 25.34 15.22 12.57
CA ILE A 296 25.50 15.69 11.18
C ILE A 296 26.15 14.60 10.32
N GLN A 297 27.15 13.90 10.87
CA GLN A 297 27.82 12.80 10.18
C GLN A 297 26.85 11.68 9.83
N TRP A 298 26.04 11.23 10.80
CA TRP A 298 24.99 10.22 10.56
C TRP A 298 24.01 10.69 9.48
N TRP A 299 23.58 11.95 9.54
CA TRP A 299 22.63 12.48 8.56
C TRP A 299 23.21 12.44 7.14
N VAL A 300 24.47 12.86 6.94
CA VAL A 300 25.11 12.90 5.62
C VAL A 300 25.49 11.52 5.11
N GLN A 301 26.02 10.64 5.97
CA GLN A 301 26.58 9.35 5.54
C GLN A 301 25.52 8.24 5.49
N ASP A 302 24.54 8.26 6.37
CA ASP A 302 23.58 7.17 6.52
C ASP A 302 22.19 7.54 5.99
N MET A 303 21.64 8.69 6.41
CA MET A 303 20.26 9.06 6.09
C MET A 303 20.10 9.72 4.70
N ALA A 304 20.97 10.67 4.35
CA ALA A 304 20.88 11.45 3.11
C ALA A 304 20.91 10.58 1.84
N PRO A 305 21.73 9.50 1.73
CA PRO A 305 21.69 8.63 0.56
C PRO A 305 20.31 8.01 0.32
N ALA A 306 19.62 7.58 1.39
CA ALA A 306 18.27 7.03 1.29
C ALA A 306 17.27 8.06 0.73
N ILE A 307 17.36 9.31 1.19
CA ILE A 307 16.51 10.41 0.71
C ILE A 307 16.82 10.72 -0.77
N VAL A 308 18.10 10.79 -1.14
CA VAL A 308 18.51 11.06 -2.52
C VAL A 308 17.98 9.97 -3.46
N LEU A 309 18.09 8.69 -3.08
CA LEU A 309 17.53 7.58 -3.86
C LEU A 309 16.01 7.71 -4.01
N LEU A 310 15.29 8.07 -2.96
CA LEU A 310 13.84 8.30 -3.00
C LEU A 310 13.47 9.38 -4.02
N LEU A 311 14.18 10.51 -3.97
CA LEU A 311 13.95 11.64 -4.87
C LEU A 311 14.31 11.29 -6.31
N LEU A 312 15.40 10.55 -6.53
CA LEU A 312 15.80 10.06 -7.85
C LEU A 312 14.78 9.07 -8.42
N ALA A 313 14.24 8.17 -7.62
CA ALA A 313 13.17 7.27 -8.05
C ALA A 313 11.91 8.06 -8.42
N ALA A 314 11.47 8.98 -7.56
CA ALA A 314 10.29 9.81 -7.83
C ALA A 314 10.47 10.67 -9.09
N ALA A 315 11.58 11.40 -9.19
CA ALA A 315 11.87 12.24 -10.35
C ALA A 315 12.04 11.41 -11.63
N GLY A 316 12.74 10.28 -11.57
CA GLY A 316 12.95 9.38 -12.71
C GLY A 316 11.65 8.79 -13.24
N ILE A 317 10.76 8.33 -12.35
CA ILE A 317 9.43 7.84 -12.75
C ILE A 317 8.59 8.97 -13.34
N TYR A 318 8.56 10.14 -12.71
CA TYR A 318 7.79 11.28 -13.19
C TYR A 318 8.26 11.70 -14.59
N LEU A 319 9.56 11.95 -14.75
CA LEU A 319 10.16 12.42 -16.00
C LEU A 319 10.03 11.38 -17.11
N SER A 320 10.24 10.09 -16.83
CA SER A 320 10.11 9.03 -17.83
C SER A 320 8.69 8.93 -18.38
N ILE A 321 7.66 9.10 -17.54
CA ILE A 321 6.26 9.09 -17.99
C ILE A 321 5.94 10.36 -18.78
N THR A 322 6.38 11.53 -18.32
CA THR A 322 6.04 12.81 -18.95
C THR A 322 6.79 13.08 -20.25
N GLU A 323 8.09 12.82 -20.31
CA GLU A 323 8.90 13.09 -21.50
C GLU A 323 8.53 12.13 -22.64
N ARG A 324 8.20 10.88 -22.32
CA ARG A 324 7.77 9.88 -23.32
C ARG A 324 6.53 10.30 -24.10
N HIS A 325 5.63 11.04 -23.48
CA HIS A 325 4.38 11.49 -24.09
C HIS A 325 4.38 13.00 -24.33
N ARG A 326 5.56 13.64 -24.30
CA ARG A 326 5.70 15.03 -24.71
C ARG A 326 5.39 15.09 -26.19
N LYS A 327 4.31 15.80 -26.55
CA LYS A 327 4.03 16.14 -27.95
C LYS A 327 5.26 16.94 -28.43
N GLN A 328 6.07 16.35 -29.31
CA GLN A 328 7.05 17.15 -30.04
C GLN A 328 6.22 18.16 -30.83
N ASN A 329 6.31 19.43 -30.45
CA ASN A 329 5.83 20.50 -31.31
C ASN A 329 6.47 20.25 -32.67
N ALA A 330 5.65 20.19 -33.71
CA ALA A 330 6.11 20.10 -35.07
C ALA A 330 7.28 21.08 -35.24
N ALA A 331 8.41 20.57 -35.70
CA ALA A 331 9.38 21.39 -36.40
C ALA A 331 8.66 21.90 -37.66
N VAL A 332 7.92 22.98 -37.48
CA VAL A 332 7.58 23.93 -38.53
C VAL A 332 8.36 25.16 -38.15
N GLU A 333 9.54 25.28 -38.74
CA GLU A 333 10.07 26.54 -39.23
C GLU A 333 11.08 26.21 -40.34
N ALA A 334 10.67 26.54 -41.57
CA ALA A 334 11.36 26.46 -42.87
C ALA A 334 11.56 25.07 -43.49
#